data_AF-A0ABD4JI03-F1
#
_entry.id   AF-A0ABD4JI03-F1
#
_cell.length_a   1.000
_cell.length_b   1.000
_cell.length_c   1.000
_cell.angle_alpha   90.00
_cell.angle_beta   90.00
_cell.angle_gamma   90.00
#
_symmetry.space_group_name_H-M   'P 1'
#
loop_
_entity.id
_entity.type
_entity.pdbx_description
1 polymer ?
#
loop_
_entity_poly.entity_id
_entity_poly.type
_entity_poly.pdbx_seq_one_letter_code
_entity_poly.pdbx_strand_id
1 'polypeptide(L)'
;MKKIILFLFFILLAFSFDIDDFDKGMYELKEGNFNAAFEIFYAGCESNDDMACEELGLMYINDEVSPKLDTRLEKRDSLELGILYLMKSCDELGYLNACENILNLKENFTIKDEIIKRAKERYGELFNEFNANENLKEDNATQTRGE
;
A
#
# COMPACT_ATOMS: atom_id res chain seq x y z
N MET A 1 9.22 -37.29 29.71
CA MET A 1 9.71 -37.26 28.31
C MET A 1 8.59 -37.16 27.27
N LYS A 2 7.49 -37.93 27.35
CA LYS A 2 6.34 -37.80 26.41
C LYS A 2 5.62 -36.44 26.44
N LYS A 3 5.58 -35.77 27.60
CA LYS A 3 4.99 -34.44 27.77
C LYS A 3 5.83 -33.29 27.17
N ILE A 4 7.15 -33.47 27.11
CA ILE A 4 8.08 -32.49 26.51
C ILE A 4 8.02 -32.59 24.98
N ILE A 5 7.88 -33.81 24.44
CA ILE A 5 7.66 -34.05 23.00
C ILE A 5 6.35 -33.41 22.52
N LEU A 6 5.28 -33.48 23.33
CA LEU A 6 3.99 -32.86 22.99
C LEU A 6 4.03 -31.32 23.04
N PHE A 7 4.86 -30.75 23.94
CA PHE A 7 5.10 -29.31 24.01
C PHE A 7 5.94 -28.79 22.83
N LEU A 8 6.95 -29.55 22.40
CA LEU A 8 7.76 -29.23 21.21
C LEU A 8 6.93 -29.26 19.92
N PHE A 9 5.95 -30.15 19.81
CA PHE A 9 5.02 -30.19 18.67
C PHE A 9 4.07 -28.98 18.64
N PHE A 10 3.66 -28.49 19.81
CA PHE A 10 2.85 -27.27 19.94
C PHE A 10 3.66 -25.99 19.64
N ILE A 11 4.95 -25.97 19.99
CA ILE A 11 5.88 -24.89 19.65
C ILE A 11 6.19 -24.86 18.15
N LEU A 12 6.29 -26.03 17.49
CA LEU A 12 6.49 -26.12 16.03
C LEU A 12 5.28 -25.63 15.22
N LEU A 13 4.05 -25.75 15.74
CA LEU A 13 2.85 -25.19 15.12
C LEU A 13 2.73 -23.67 15.29
N ALA A 14 3.39 -23.10 16.30
CA ALA A 14 3.48 -21.65 16.51
C ALA A 14 4.49 -20.96 15.57
N PHE A 15 5.28 -21.72 14.80
CA PHE A 15 6.12 -21.22 13.70
C PHE A 15 5.44 -21.41 12.34
N SER A 16 4.11 -21.40 12.31
CA SER A 16 3.40 -21.12 11.05
C SER A 16 3.95 -19.79 10.53
N PHE A 17 4.51 -19.80 9.34
CA PHE A 17 5.05 -18.60 8.69
C PHE A 17 3.97 -17.52 8.71
N ASP A 18 4.13 -16.48 9.54
CA ASP A 18 3.28 -15.29 9.48
C ASP A 18 3.63 -14.61 8.15
N ILE A 19 2.93 -14.99 7.08
CA ILE A 19 2.95 -14.24 5.82
C ILE A 19 2.33 -12.87 6.15
N ASP A 20 3.02 -11.80 5.76
CA ASP A 20 2.51 -10.45 5.95
C ASP A 20 1.15 -10.29 5.24
N ASP A 21 0.22 -9.56 5.87
CA ASP A 21 -1.13 -9.43 5.32
C ASP A 21 -1.10 -8.77 3.92
N PHE A 22 -0.16 -7.87 3.65
CA PHE A 22 0.02 -7.30 2.32
C PHE A 22 0.42 -8.36 1.29
N ASP A 23 1.42 -9.20 1.59
CA ASP A 23 1.85 -10.29 0.70
C ASP A 23 0.71 -11.25 0.39
N LYS A 24 -0.15 -11.52 1.38
CA LYS A 24 -1.35 -12.34 1.19
C LYS A 24 -2.36 -11.64 0.27
N GLY A 25 -2.60 -10.34 0.45
CA GLY A 25 -3.45 -9.55 -0.43
C GLY A 25 -2.98 -9.60 -1.89
N MET A 26 -1.67 -9.42 -2.11
CA MET A 26 -1.05 -9.51 -3.43
C MET A 26 -1.18 -10.90 -4.05
N TYR A 27 -1.05 -11.95 -3.24
CA TYR A 27 -1.27 -13.33 -3.69
C TYR A 27 -2.72 -13.54 -4.17
N GLU A 28 -3.72 -13.13 -3.37
CA GLU A 28 -5.13 -13.26 -3.75
C GLU A 28 -5.47 -12.44 -5.00
N LEU A 29 -4.92 -11.23 -5.11
CA LEU A 29 -5.12 -10.36 -6.27
C LEU A 29 -4.60 -11.03 -7.55
N LYS A 30 -3.38 -11.58 -7.49
CA LYS A 30 -2.75 -12.28 -8.63
C LYS A 30 -3.51 -13.53 -9.07
N GLU A 31 -4.12 -14.25 -8.13
CA GLU A 31 -4.96 -15.42 -8.43
C GLU A 31 -6.37 -15.04 -8.93
N GLY A 32 -6.69 -13.74 -9.01
CA GLY A 32 -7.99 -13.24 -9.43
C GLY A 32 -9.08 -13.37 -8.36
N ASN A 33 -8.70 -13.62 -7.11
CA ASN A 33 -9.60 -13.72 -5.96
C ASN A 33 -9.92 -12.32 -5.42
N PHE A 34 -10.53 -11.47 -6.25
CA PHE A 34 -10.75 -10.05 -5.95
C PHE A 34 -11.51 -9.79 -4.64
N ASN A 35 -12.45 -10.67 -4.26
CA ASN A 35 -13.13 -10.54 -2.98
C ASN A 35 -12.16 -10.66 -1.79
N ALA A 36 -11.24 -11.63 -1.83
CA ALA A 36 -10.30 -11.83 -0.73
C ALA A 36 -9.23 -10.73 -0.70
N ALA A 37 -8.71 -10.35 -1.88
CA ALA A 37 -7.79 -9.23 -2.01
C ALA A 37 -8.40 -7.92 -1.48
N PHE A 38 -9.64 -7.62 -1.87
CA PHE A 38 -10.36 -6.43 -1.43
C PHE A 38 -10.48 -6.36 0.09
N GLU A 39 -10.91 -7.44 0.75
CA GLU A 39 -11.06 -7.45 2.21
C GLU A 39 -9.72 -7.22 2.92
N ILE A 40 -8.64 -7.81 2.41
CA ILE A 40 -7.30 -7.66 2.97
C ILE A 40 -6.82 -6.21 2.81
N PHE A 41 -6.82 -5.68 1.58
CA PHE A 41 -6.33 -4.33 1.33
C PHE A 41 -7.21 -3.25 1.96
N TYR A 42 -8.52 -3.47 2.04
CA TYR A 42 -9.43 -2.59 2.79
C TYR A 42 -9.06 -2.57 4.27
N ALA A 43 -8.89 -3.74 4.91
CA ALA A 43 -8.51 -3.80 6.33
C ALA A 43 -7.12 -3.19 6.59
N GLY A 44 -6.14 -3.45 5.72
CA GLY A 44 -4.82 -2.83 5.78
C GLY A 44 -4.89 -1.32 5.65
N CYS A 45 -5.61 -0.82 4.65
CA CYS A 45 -5.77 0.61 4.44
C CYS A 45 -6.50 1.32 5.59
N GLU A 46 -7.51 0.69 6.20
CA GLU A 46 -8.17 1.20 7.41
C GLU A 46 -7.22 1.22 8.61
N SER A 47 -6.19 0.37 8.60
CA SER A 47 -5.10 0.33 9.58
C SER A 47 -3.92 1.24 9.22
N ASN A 48 -4.08 2.13 8.23
CA ASN A 48 -3.06 3.05 7.72
C ASN A 48 -1.82 2.36 7.14
N ASP A 49 -1.99 1.14 6.61
CA ASP A 49 -1.00 0.53 5.72
C ASP A 49 -1.06 1.23 4.36
N ASP A 50 0.07 1.83 3.99
CA ASP A 50 0.18 2.74 2.86
C ASP A 50 0.19 1.99 1.52
N MET A 51 0.85 0.84 1.47
CA MET A 51 0.84 -0.08 0.32
C MET A 51 -0.54 -0.70 0.13
N ALA A 52 -1.23 -1.10 1.20
CA ALA A 52 -2.60 -1.60 1.11
C ALA A 52 -3.58 -0.54 0.58
N CYS A 53 -3.43 0.71 1.00
CA CYS A 53 -4.21 1.81 0.43
C CYS A 53 -3.91 2.04 -1.06
N GLU A 54 -2.65 1.92 -1.47
CA GLU A 54 -2.28 2.02 -2.89
C GLU A 54 -2.98 0.92 -3.71
N GLU A 55 -2.80 -0.33 -3.32
CA GLU A 55 -3.33 -1.48 -4.06
C GLU A 55 -4.86 -1.46 -4.12
N LEU A 56 -5.53 -1.10 -3.02
CA LEU A 56 -6.98 -0.91 -3.04
C LEU A 56 -7.40 0.17 -4.05
N GLY A 57 -6.64 1.27 -4.14
CA GLY A 57 -6.87 2.32 -5.12
C GLY A 57 -6.72 1.82 -6.56
N LEU A 58 -5.70 1.01 -6.83
CA LEU A 58 -5.47 0.39 -8.13
C LEU A 58 -6.57 -0.62 -8.49
N MET A 59 -7.04 -1.42 -7.53
CA MET A 59 -8.15 -2.35 -7.76
C MET A 59 -9.42 -1.65 -8.24
N TYR A 60 -9.74 -0.48 -7.68
CA TYR A 60 -10.85 0.34 -8.17
C TYR A 60 -10.59 0.82 -9.61
N ILE A 61 -9.41 1.35 -9.91
CA ILE A 61 -9.09 1.87 -11.25
C ILE A 61 -9.11 0.77 -12.32
N ASN A 62 -8.74 -0.45 -11.95
CA ASN A 62 -8.73 -1.61 -12.82
C ASN A 62 -10.10 -2.31 -12.95
N ASP A 63 -11.16 -1.73 -12.36
CA ASP A 63 -12.51 -2.30 -12.31
C ASP A 63 -12.57 -3.72 -11.67
N GLU A 64 -11.65 -4.01 -10.76
CA GLU A 64 -11.57 -5.28 -10.02
C GLU A 64 -12.50 -5.28 -8.79
N VAL A 65 -12.94 -4.10 -8.35
CA VAL A 65 -13.95 -3.93 -7.31
C VAL A 65 -15.33 -3.74 -7.94
N SER A 66 -16.27 -4.60 -7.58
CA SER A 66 -17.68 -4.50 -8.03
C SER A 66 -18.57 -3.85 -6.97
N PRO A 67 -19.77 -3.34 -7.32
CA PRO A 67 -20.73 -2.82 -6.34
C PRO A 67 -21.17 -3.84 -5.28
N LYS A 68 -21.00 -5.15 -5.55
CA LYS A 68 -21.26 -6.20 -4.56
C LYS A 68 -20.20 -6.24 -3.46
N LEU A 69 -18.96 -5.88 -3.79
CA LEU A 69 -17.86 -5.76 -2.83
C LEU A 69 -17.94 -4.43 -2.09
N ASP A 70 -18.20 -3.34 -2.81
CA ASP A 70 -18.33 -2.03 -2.20
C ASP A 70 -19.54 -1.26 -2.74
N THR A 71 -20.56 -1.11 -1.89
CA THR A 71 -21.79 -0.38 -2.22
C THR A 71 -21.57 1.11 -2.51
N ARG A 72 -20.40 1.70 -2.19
CA ARG A 72 -20.07 3.08 -2.59
C ARG A 72 -20.05 3.23 -4.11
N LEU A 73 -19.78 2.17 -4.86
CA LEU A 73 -19.86 2.14 -6.33
C LEU A 73 -21.29 2.27 -6.88
N GLU A 74 -22.32 2.17 -6.05
CA GLU A 74 -23.69 2.50 -6.47
C GLU A 74 -23.89 4.02 -6.67
N LYS A 75 -22.98 4.84 -6.12
CA LYS A 75 -23.11 6.31 -6.06
C LYS A 75 -21.88 7.06 -6.54
N ARG A 76 -20.74 6.39 -6.69
CA ARG A 76 -19.46 6.98 -7.09
C ARG A 76 -18.82 6.16 -8.18
N ASP A 77 -18.07 6.83 -9.05
CA ASP A 77 -17.32 6.17 -10.10
C ASP A 77 -16.12 5.42 -9.51
N SER A 78 -15.75 4.29 -10.11
CA SER A 78 -14.61 3.49 -9.67
C SER A 78 -13.32 4.30 -9.67
N LEU A 79 -13.09 5.09 -10.73
CA LEU A 79 -11.96 6.02 -10.81
C LEU A 79 -11.94 7.03 -9.66
N GLU A 80 -13.09 7.54 -9.21
CA GLU A 80 -13.16 8.48 -8.10
C GLU A 80 -12.70 7.84 -6.78
N LEU A 81 -13.18 6.61 -6.50
CA LEU A 81 -12.78 5.85 -5.31
C LEU A 81 -11.30 5.44 -5.38
N GLY A 82 -10.82 5.03 -6.56
CA GLY A 82 -9.42 4.68 -6.74
C GLY A 82 -8.47 5.85 -6.48
N ILE A 83 -8.78 7.03 -7.03
CA ILE A 83 -8.03 8.25 -6.76
C ILE A 83 -8.09 8.63 -5.28
N LEU A 84 -9.23 8.45 -4.61
CA LEU A 84 -9.36 8.74 -3.18
C LEU A 84 -8.38 7.89 -2.36
N TYR A 85 -8.30 6.58 -2.63
CA TYR A 85 -7.40 5.67 -1.92
C TYR A 85 -5.92 5.92 -2.25
N LEU A 86 -5.58 6.15 -3.53
CA LEU A 86 -4.24 6.55 -3.91
C LEU A 86 -3.82 7.87 -3.26
N MET A 87 -4.74 8.84 -3.15
CA MET A 87 -4.47 10.12 -2.49
C MET A 87 -4.27 9.93 -0.98
N LYS A 88 -5.01 9.03 -0.32
CA LYS A 88 -4.76 8.68 1.09
C LYS A 88 -3.35 8.10 1.28
N SER A 89 -2.96 7.13 0.44
CA SER A 89 -1.61 6.54 0.48
C SER A 89 -0.51 7.59 0.23
N CYS A 90 -0.68 8.42 -0.80
CA CYS A 90 0.27 9.46 -1.18
C CYS A 90 0.38 10.62 -0.16
N ASP A 91 -0.74 11.26 0.14
CA ASP A 91 -0.79 12.54 0.86
C ASP A 91 -0.72 12.30 2.37
N GLU A 92 -1.63 11.46 2.88
CA GLU A 92 -1.80 11.24 4.32
C GLU A 92 -0.74 10.30 4.90
N LEU A 93 -0.38 9.24 4.16
CA LEU A 93 0.54 8.20 4.65
C LEU A 93 1.97 8.35 4.12
N GLY A 94 2.18 9.14 3.06
CA GLY A 94 3.52 9.48 2.57
C GLY A 94 4.17 8.43 1.68
N TYR A 95 3.38 7.60 0.98
CA TYR A 95 3.91 6.60 0.08
C TYR A 95 4.19 7.19 -1.31
N LEU A 96 5.48 7.31 -1.63
CA LEU A 96 5.96 7.98 -2.85
C LEU A 96 5.38 7.37 -4.14
N ASN A 97 5.29 6.04 -4.20
CA ASN A 97 4.82 5.33 -5.41
C ASN A 97 3.33 5.62 -5.67
N ALA A 98 2.51 5.75 -4.63
CA ALA A 98 1.10 6.12 -4.81
C ALA A 98 0.95 7.51 -5.42
N CYS A 99 1.82 8.47 -5.05
CA CYS A 99 1.85 9.78 -5.69
C CYS A 99 2.23 9.67 -7.18
N GLU A 100 3.22 8.85 -7.51
CA GLU A 100 3.62 8.60 -8.89
C GLU A 100 2.48 7.96 -9.72
N ASN A 101 1.77 6.99 -9.15
CA ASN A 101 0.61 6.37 -9.81
C ASN A 101 -0.43 7.43 -10.20
N ILE A 102 -0.79 8.35 -9.30
CA ILE A 102 -1.72 9.44 -9.60
C ILE A 102 -1.21 10.32 -10.76
N LEU A 103 0.09 10.62 -10.80
CA LEU A 103 0.69 11.41 -11.86
C LEU A 103 0.67 10.70 -13.22
N ASN A 104 0.77 9.38 -13.23
CA ASN A 104 0.74 8.54 -14.42
C ASN A 104 -0.70 8.30 -14.91
N LEU A 105 -1.70 8.31 -14.03
CA LEU A 105 -3.11 8.12 -14.42
C LEU A 105 -3.60 9.15 -15.44
N LYS A 106 -3.07 10.38 -15.43
CA LYS A 106 -3.47 11.43 -16.38
C LYS A 106 -3.21 11.08 -17.85
N GLU A 107 -2.37 10.08 -18.12
CA GLU A 107 -2.10 9.60 -19.48
C GLU A 107 -3.31 8.87 -20.06
N ASN A 108 -4.11 8.22 -19.21
CA ASN A 108 -5.24 7.39 -19.60
C ASN A 108 -6.59 7.99 -19.19
N PHE A 109 -6.61 8.87 -18.17
CA PHE A 109 -7.82 9.40 -17.57
C PHE A 109 -7.80 10.92 -17.46
N THR A 110 -8.98 11.54 -17.48
CA THR A 110 -9.12 12.96 -17.13
C THR A 110 -9.19 13.10 -15.62
N ILE A 111 -8.07 13.56 -15.03
CA ILE A 111 -7.94 13.80 -13.60
C ILE A 111 -8.05 15.30 -13.34
N LYS A 112 -8.68 15.72 -12.23
CA LYS A 112 -8.76 17.12 -11.86
C LYS A 112 -7.36 17.70 -11.61
N ASP A 113 -7.09 18.88 -12.16
CA ASP A 113 -5.80 19.58 -12.01
C ASP A 113 -5.39 19.77 -10.54
N GLU A 114 -6.36 20.00 -9.66
CA GLU A 114 -6.12 20.14 -8.21
C GLU A 114 -5.50 18.88 -7.58
N ILE A 115 -5.91 17.70 -8.05
CA ILE A 115 -5.42 16.40 -7.57
C ILE A 115 -4.01 16.17 -8.09
N ILE A 116 -3.79 16.38 -9.39
CA ILE A 116 -2.46 16.24 -10.02
C ILE A 116 -1.45 17.21 -9.40
N LYS A 117 -1.85 18.46 -9.16
CA LYS A 117 -1.01 19.45 -8.51
C LYS A 117 -0.61 18.98 -7.10
N ARG A 118 -1.59 18.54 -6.30
CA ARG A 118 -1.34 18.07 -4.93
C ARG A 118 -0.41 16.87 -4.90
N ALA A 119 -0.68 15.84 -5.71
CA ALA A 119 0.17 14.65 -5.80
C ALA A 119 1.61 15.00 -6.23
N LYS A 120 1.78 15.96 -7.16
CA LYS A 120 3.09 16.41 -7.61
C LYS A 120 3.87 17.14 -6.52
N GLU A 121 3.21 18.04 -5.78
CA GLU A 121 3.81 18.76 -4.66
C GLU A 121 4.27 17.76 -3.60
N ARG A 122 3.40 16.84 -3.20
CA ARG A 122 3.70 15.81 -2.19
C ARG A 122 4.82 14.86 -2.63
N TYR A 123 4.81 14.40 -3.88
CA TYR A 123 5.90 13.60 -4.43
C TYR A 123 7.25 14.31 -4.30
N GLY A 124 7.31 15.61 -4.60
CA GLY A 124 8.53 16.41 -4.48
C GLY A 124 9.03 16.51 -3.03
N GLU A 125 8.11 16.67 -2.07
CA GLU A 125 8.45 16.67 -0.64
C GLU A 125 9.04 15.32 -0.20
N LEU A 126 8.32 14.23 -0.46
CA LEU A 126 8.71 12.87 -0.08
C LEU A 126 10.05 12.45 -0.72
N PHE A 127 10.25 12.78 -1.99
CA PHE A 127 11.50 12.51 -2.70
C PHE A 127 12.69 13.25 -2.08
N ASN A 128 12.50 14.52 -1.69
CA ASN A 128 13.55 15.29 -1.04
C ASN A 128 13.86 14.75 0.37
N GLU A 129 12.85 14.34 1.13
CA GLU A 129 13.02 13.69 2.43
C GLU A 129 13.83 12.40 2.31
N PHE A 130 13.52 11.55 1.33
CA PHE A 130 14.25 10.33 1.05
C PHE A 130 15.74 10.61 0.79
N ASN A 131 16.05 11.54 -0.13
CA ASN A 131 17.43 11.90 -0.46
C ASN A 131 18.19 12.55 0.71
N ALA A 132 17.52 13.40 1.50
CA ALA A 132 18.12 13.99 2.69
C ALA A 132 18.51 12.93 3.72
N ASN A 133 17.66 11.92 3.91
CA ASN A 133 17.92 10.80 4.82
C ASN A 133 19.06 9.90 4.34
N GLU A 134 19.22 9.71 3.03
CA GLU A 134 20.37 8.98 2.48
C GLU A 134 21.69 9.71 2.73
N ASN A 135 21.76 11.00 2.43
CA ASN A 135 22.96 11.80 2.67
C ASN A 135 23.38 11.80 4.15
N LEU A 136 22.42 11.89 5.08
CA LEU A 136 22.70 11.79 6.53
C LEU A 136 23.26 10.43 6.94
N LYS A 137 22.84 9.33 6.31
CA LYS A 137 23.39 8.00 6.57
C LYS A 137 24.83 7.90 6.08
N GLU A 138 25.14 8.48 4.92
CA GLU A 138 26.51 8.50 4.37
C GLU A 138 27.47 9.32 5.24
N ASP A 139 27.04 10.49 5.71
CA ASP A 139 27.83 11.34 6.61
C ASP A 139 28.16 10.62 7.93
N ASN A 140 27.16 9.98 8.55
CA ASN A 140 27.34 9.21 9.80
C ASN A 140 28.22 7.95 9.61
N ALA A 141 28.13 7.28 8.46
CA ALA A 141 28.98 6.14 8.12
C ALA A 141 30.43 6.57 7.86
N THR A 142 30.64 7.78 7.36
CA THR A 142 31.99 8.33 7.10
C THR A 142 32.67 8.78 8.41
N GLN A 143 31.89 9.31 9.35
CA GLN A 143 32.41 9.77 10.65
C GLN A 143 32.84 8.61 11.58
N THR A 144 32.16 7.46 11.52
CA THR A 144 32.49 6.26 12.34
C THR A 144 33.66 5.43 11.82
N ARG A 145 34.14 5.66 10.59
CA ARG A 145 35.31 4.98 10.01
C ARG A 145 36.63 5.73 10.25
N GLY A 146 36.55 6.93 10.83
CA GLY A 146 37.69 7.81 11.12
C GLY A 146 38.21 7.78 12.56
N GLU A 147 37.64 6.94 13.44
CA GLU A 147 38.05 6.76 14.84
C GLU A 147 38.77 5.43 15.09
#